data_AF-A0A9D6SZL2-F1
#
_entry.id   AF-A0A9D6SZL2-F1
#
_cell.length_a   1.000
_cell.length_b   1.000
_cell.length_c   1.000
_cell.angle_alpha   90.00
_cell.angle_beta   90.00
_cell.angle_gamma   90.00
#
_symmetry.space_group_name_H-M   'P 1'
#
loop_
_entity.id
_entity.type
_entity.pdbx_description
1 polymer ?
#
loop_
_entity_poly.entity_id
_entity_poly.type
_entity_poly.pdbx_seq_one_letter_code
_entity_poly.pdbx_strand_id
1 'polypeptide(L)'
;MGLVRWSVGAVAAVVVAGLFLIGLAAKERDNRFCVACHLHDEKLDRLTAAKPIDLAGFHYRRDASAGCIACHGGADLAMRTKVWAVATFDTVKFFAGWYEEPTRMRLELRDAECRQCHTPVLKSAPRGAIAPAPTDSASAPPGNASAEMYATDPYAERDAGANYHAVREHETVKLGCIRCHSSHTSDGGAKDRFISQARVRPLCGECHKEMLEAASAVR
;
A
#
# COMPACT_ATOMS: atom_id res chain seq x y z
N MET A 1 -51.06 -23.63 0.99
CA MET A 1 -50.67 -22.33 1.61
C MET A 1 -49.32 -22.37 2.35
N GLY A 2 -48.78 -23.54 2.73
CA GLY A 2 -47.47 -23.63 3.41
C GLY A 2 -46.26 -23.25 2.54
N LEU A 3 -46.13 -23.83 1.34
CA LEU A 3 -44.98 -23.62 0.44
C LEU A 3 -44.74 -22.15 0.03
N VAL A 4 -45.81 -21.38 -0.17
CA VAL A 4 -45.74 -19.94 -0.54
C VAL A 4 -45.22 -19.07 0.61
N ARG A 5 -45.41 -19.48 1.87
CA ARG A 5 -44.90 -18.73 3.03
C ARG A 5 -43.40 -18.94 3.24
N TRP A 6 -42.89 -20.14 2.95
CA TRP A 6 -41.46 -20.46 3.02
C TRP A 6 -40.66 -19.72 1.95
N SER A 7 -41.20 -19.59 0.73
CA SER A 7 -40.53 -18.86 -0.34
C SER A 7 -40.44 -17.36 -0.06
N VAL A 8 -41.51 -16.74 0.45
CA VAL A 8 -41.49 -15.32 0.84
C VAL A 8 -40.50 -15.05 1.98
N GLY A 9 -40.44 -15.93 2.99
CA GLY A 9 -39.49 -15.81 4.10
C GLY A 9 -38.03 -15.93 3.66
N ALA A 10 -37.71 -16.89 2.80
CA ALA A 10 -36.35 -17.10 2.29
C ALA A 10 -35.89 -15.91 1.44
N VAL A 11 -36.74 -15.38 0.55
CA VAL A 11 -36.43 -14.20 -0.26
C VAL A 11 -36.18 -12.99 0.64
N ALA A 12 -37.04 -12.76 1.64
CA ALA A 12 -36.85 -11.65 2.58
C ALA A 12 -35.51 -11.75 3.33
N ALA A 13 -35.13 -12.95 3.80
CA ALA A 13 -33.86 -13.17 4.49
C ALA A 13 -32.65 -12.89 3.58
N VAL A 14 -32.69 -13.35 2.32
CA VAL A 14 -31.61 -13.08 1.35
C VAL A 14 -31.50 -11.59 1.04
N VAL A 15 -32.63 -10.88 0.88
CA VAL A 15 -32.63 -9.43 0.64
C VAL A 15 -32.05 -8.69 1.84
N VAL A 16 -32.46 -9.02 3.06
CA VAL A 16 -31.94 -8.40 4.28
C VAL A 16 -30.44 -8.64 4.43
N ALA A 17 -29.97 -9.88 4.21
CA ALA A 17 -28.55 -10.20 4.26
C ALA A 17 -27.76 -9.43 3.17
N GLY A 18 -28.29 -9.33 1.96
CA GLY A 18 -27.67 -8.56 0.87
C GLY A 18 -27.55 -7.08 1.21
N LEU A 19 -28.61 -6.46 1.73
CA LEU A 19 -28.60 -5.06 2.16
C LEU A 19 -27.62 -4.82 3.31
N PHE A 20 -27.54 -5.74 4.27
CA PHE A 20 -26.58 -5.67 5.35
C PHE A 20 -25.13 -5.69 4.84
N LEU A 21 -24.80 -6.60 3.92
CA LEU A 21 -23.46 -6.70 3.33
C LEU A 21 -23.10 -5.45 2.51
N ILE A 22 -24.06 -4.88 1.79
CA ILE A 22 -23.87 -3.61 1.07
C ILE A 22 -23.58 -2.47 2.07
N GLY A 23 -24.35 -2.39 3.15
CA GLY A 23 -24.15 -1.40 4.21
C GLY A 23 -22.79 -1.54 4.88
N LEU A 24 -22.36 -2.76 5.16
CA LEU A 24 -21.05 -3.05 5.72
C LEU A 24 -19.93 -2.62 4.75
N ALA A 25 -20.03 -3.00 3.48
CA ALA A 25 -19.06 -2.59 2.46
C ALA A 25 -19.02 -1.07 2.25
N ALA A 26 -20.13 -0.36 2.43
CA ALA A 26 -20.16 1.09 2.41
C ALA A 26 -19.45 1.68 3.64
N LYS A 27 -19.69 1.12 4.84
CA LYS A 27 -19.02 1.54 6.08
C LYS A 27 -17.51 1.29 6.05
N GLU A 28 -17.06 0.18 5.49
CA GLU A 28 -15.62 -0.11 5.32
C GLU A 28 -14.88 0.89 4.43
N ARG A 29 -15.60 1.63 3.57
CA ARG A 29 -15.00 2.72 2.76
C ARG A 29 -14.91 4.05 3.50
N ASP A 30 -15.61 4.20 4.63
CA ASP A 30 -15.48 5.40 5.48
C ASP A 30 -14.30 5.20 6.42
N ASN A 31 -13.20 5.91 6.19
CA ASN A 31 -12.00 5.82 7.03
C ASN A 31 -12.29 6.09 8.52
N ARG A 32 -13.35 6.88 8.83
CA ARG A 32 -13.78 7.14 10.21
C ARG A 32 -14.35 5.90 10.88
N PHE A 33 -14.97 5.01 10.12
CA PHE A 33 -15.45 3.73 10.64
C PHE A 33 -14.27 2.84 11.07
N CYS A 34 -13.18 2.83 10.30
CA CYS A 34 -11.99 2.07 10.65
C CYS A 34 -11.36 2.54 11.97
N VAL A 35 -11.28 3.86 12.19
CA VAL A 35 -10.71 4.39 13.44
C VAL A 35 -11.64 4.36 14.64
N ALA A 36 -12.95 4.22 14.43
CA ALA A 36 -13.91 4.11 15.51
C ALA A 36 -13.66 2.89 16.41
N CYS A 37 -13.06 1.82 15.87
CA CYS A 37 -12.71 0.61 16.61
C CYS A 37 -11.20 0.39 16.74
N HIS A 38 -10.38 0.96 15.87
CA HIS A 38 -8.92 0.90 15.97
C HIS A 38 -8.38 2.32 16.20
N LEU A 39 -7.95 2.63 17.43
CA LEU A 39 -7.57 3.97 17.93
C LEU A 39 -6.35 4.56 17.19
N HIS A 40 -6.56 4.93 15.93
CA HIS A 40 -5.53 5.35 15.00
C HIS A 40 -5.77 6.79 14.53
N ASP A 41 -6.32 7.65 15.40
CA ASP A 41 -6.61 9.04 15.06
C ASP A 41 -5.37 9.74 14.50
N GLU A 42 -4.20 9.52 15.09
CA GLU A 42 -2.93 10.06 14.59
C GLU A 42 -2.60 9.59 13.15
N LYS A 43 -2.92 8.32 12.80
CA LYS A 43 -2.71 7.81 11.44
C LYS A 43 -3.76 8.34 10.48
N LEU A 44 -5.01 8.50 10.90
CA LEU A 44 -6.06 9.10 10.09
C LEU A 44 -5.78 10.58 9.83
N ASP A 45 -5.31 11.30 10.85
CA ASP A 45 -4.88 12.69 10.74
C ASP A 45 -3.76 12.82 9.71
N ARG A 46 -2.74 11.94 9.75
CA ARG A 46 -1.69 11.92 8.72
C ARG A 46 -2.20 11.52 7.34
N LEU A 47 -3.09 10.54 7.26
CA LEU A 47 -3.70 10.07 6.00
C LEU A 47 -4.48 11.21 5.32
N THR A 48 -5.22 11.98 6.10
CA THR A 48 -6.14 13.04 5.61
C THR A 48 -5.53 14.44 5.64
N ALA A 49 -4.29 14.58 6.12
CA ALA A 49 -3.57 15.84 6.17
C ALA A 49 -3.52 16.53 4.80
N ALA A 50 -3.60 17.87 4.82
CA ALA A 50 -3.56 18.69 3.60
C ALA A 50 -2.27 18.47 2.79
N LYS A 51 -1.16 18.21 3.49
CA LYS A 51 0.14 17.85 2.91
C LYS A 51 0.50 16.43 3.32
N PRO A 52 0.89 15.54 2.39
CA PRO A 52 1.36 14.20 2.72
C PRO A 52 2.56 14.24 3.67
N ILE A 53 2.42 13.58 4.82
CA ILE A 53 3.50 13.41 5.82
C ILE A 53 4.15 12.02 5.66
N ASP A 54 3.36 11.04 5.25
CA ASP A 54 3.79 9.66 5.00
C ASP A 54 3.27 9.16 3.64
N LEU A 55 3.68 7.95 3.27
CA LEU A 55 3.33 7.33 2.00
C LEU A 55 1.82 7.05 1.90
N ALA A 56 1.15 6.71 3.01
CA ALA A 56 -0.29 6.50 3.02
C ALA A 56 -1.05 7.79 2.70
N GLY A 57 -0.70 8.91 3.35
CA GLY A 57 -1.25 10.23 3.04
C GLY A 57 -0.96 10.64 1.60
N PHE A 58 0.19 10.27 1.03
CA PHE A 58 0.47 10.50 -0.39
C PHE A 58 -0.50 9.73 -1.31
N HIS A 59 -0.77 8.46 -1.02
CA HIS A 59 -1.75 7.67 -1.79
C HIS A 59 -3.15 8.26 -1.71
N TYR A 60 -3.61 8.59 -0.50
CA TYR A 60 -4.95 9.15 -0.29
C TYR A 60 -5.13 10.52 -0.95
N ARG A 61 -4.10 11.37 -0.93
CA ARG A 61 -4.10 12.67 -1.63
C ARG A 61 -4.12 12.52 -3.15
N ARG A 62 -3.54 11.45 -3.69
CA ARG A 62 -3.55 11.18 -5.12
C ARG A 62 -4.88 10.56 -5.57
N ASP A 63 -5.44 9.70 -4.75
CA ASP A 63 -6.73 9.04 -4.98
C ASP A 63 -7.43 8.81 -3.63
N ALA A 64 -8.55 9.50 -3.41
CA ALA A 64 -9.33 9.37 -2.18
C ALA A 64 -9.92 7.95 -2.00
N SER A 65 -9.98 7.14 -3.06
CA SER A 65 -10.36 5.73 -2.97
C SER A 65 -9.26 4.86 -2.33
N ALA A 66 -8.00 5.33 -2.29
CA ALA A 66 -6.88 4.71 -1.59
C ALA A 66 -6.94 4.94 -0.06
N GLY A 67 -8.13 4.78 0.53
CA GLY A 67 -8.35 4.80 1.97
C GLY A 67 -7.89 3.52 2.68
N CYS A 68 -8.23 3.37 3.95
CA CYS A 68 -7.76 2.26 4.80
C CYS A 68 -8.00 0.89 4.14
N ILE A 69 -9.19 0.66 3.60
CA ILE A 69 -9.57 -0.65 3.07
C ILE A 69 -8.94 -0.98 1.71
N ALA A 70 -8.45 0.01 0.95
CA ALA A 70 -7.79 -0.25 -0.32
C ALA A 70 -6.48 -1.05 -0.12
N CYS A 71 -5.80 -0.78 0.99
CA CYS A 71 -4.57 -1.47 1.38
C CYS A 71 -4.85 -2.62 2.36
N HIS A 72 -5.69 -2.40 3.38
CA HIS A 72 -5.90 -3.37 4.47
C HIS A 72 -7.07 -4.32 4.24
N GLY A 73 -7.85 -4.14 3.18
CA GLY A 73 -9.04 -4.94 2.90
C GLY A 73 -8.79 -6.32 2.33
N GLY A 74 -7.55 -6.63 1.95
CA GLY A 74 -7.19 -7.85 1.24
C GLY A 74 -7.50 -7.79 -0.27
N ALA A 75 -6.52 -8.15 -1.09
CA ALA A 75 -6.64 -8.13 -2.55
C ALA A 75 -7.44 -9.29 -3.16
N ASP A 76 -7.64 -10.36 -2.38
CA ASP A 76 -8.32 -11.58 -2.81
C ASP A 76 -9.34 -12.03 -1.77
N LEU A 77 -10.27 -12.91 -2.19
CA LEU A 77 -11.36 -13.38 -1.34
C LEU A 77 -10.86 -14.08 -0.06
N ALA A 78 -9.74 -14.80 -0.14
CA ALA A 78 -9.20 -15.52 1.02
C ALA A 78 -8.68 -14.53 2.06
N MET A 79 -7.93 -13.50 1.65
CA MET A 79 -7.47 -12.45 2.56
C MET A 79 -8.64 -11.59 3.04
N ARG A 80 -9.60 -11.24 2.18
CA ARG A 80 -10.81 -10.51 2.57
C ARG A 80 -11.55 -11.21 3.71
N THR A 81 -11.72 -12.52 3.60
CA THR A 81 -12.37 -13.34 4.62
C THR A 81 -11.60 -13.31 5.94
N LYS A 82 -10.25 -13.34 5.90
CA LYS A 82 -9.42 -13.22 7.11
C LYS A 82 -9.56 -11.85 7.76
N VAL A 83 -9.56 -10.77 6.97
CA VAL A 83 -9.77 -9.40 7.46
C VAL A 83 -11.12 -9.28 8.15
N TRP A 84 -12.19 -9.79 7.54
CA TRP A 84 -13.52 -9.83 8.16
C TRP A 84 -13.58 -10.64 9.44
N ALA A 85 -12.92 -11.80 9.49
CA ALA A 85 -12.86 -12.61 10.71
C ALA A 85 -12.18 -11.85 11.86
N VAL A 86 -11.04 -11.18 11.57
CA VAL A 86 -10.34 -10.35 12.56
C VAL A 86 -11.21 -9.18 13.03
N ALA A 87 -11.81 -8.44 12.10
CA ALA A 87 -12.68 -7.31 12.42
C ALA A 87 -13.91 -7.73 13.24
N THR A 88 -14.53 -8.86 12.90
CA THR A 88 -15.66 -9.43 13.65
C THR A 88 -15.26 -9.77 15.08
N PHE A 89 -14.11 -10.44 15.25
CA PHE A 89 -13.61 -10.81 16.57
C PHE A 89 -13.25 -9.59 17.42
N ASP A 90 -12.63 -8.58 16.83
CA ASP A 90 -12.31 -7.32 17.51
C ASP A 90 -13.57 -6.55 17.91
N THR A 91 -14.60 -6.55 17.06
CA THR A 91 -15.91 -5.97 17.38
C THR A 91 -16.55 -6.66 18.59
N VAL A 92 -16.52 -8.00 18.64
CA VAL A 92 -17.04 -8.76 19.79
C VAL A 92 -16.25 -8.43 21.06
N LYS A 93 -14.93 -8.38 21.00
CA LYS A 93 -14.08 -7.99 22.14
C LYS A 93 -14.37 -6.57 22.63
N PHE A 94 -14.57 -5.64 21.70
CA PHE A 94 -14.93 -4.26 22.03
C PHE A 94 -16.23 -4.18 22.81
N PHE A 95 -17.30 -4.82 22.32
CA PHE A 95 -18.57 -4.85 23.04
C PHE A 95 -18.52 -5.61 24.37
N ALA A 96 -17.62 -6.58 24.52
CA ALA A 96 -17.39 -7.28 25.78
C ALA A 96 -16.52 -6.50 26.78
N GLY A 97 -15.95 -5.34 26.40
CA GLY A 97 -15.04 -4.56 27.25
C GLY A 97 -13.65 -5.19 27.41
N TRP A 98 -13.26 -6.11 26.52
CA TRP A 98 -11.98 -6.83 26.54
C TRP A 98 -11.05 -6.40 25.40
N TYR A 99 -11.30 -5.24 24.81
CA TYR A 99 -10.53 -4.77 23.68
C TYR A 99 -9.24 -4.10 24.15
N GLU A 100 -8.12 -4.62 23.65
CA GLU A 100 -6.81 -4.01 23.73
C GLU A 100 -6.41 -3.58 22.32
N GLU A 101 -5.97 -2.33 22.19
CA GLU A 101 -5.55 -1.81 20.89
C GLU A 101 -4.31 -2.57 20.37
N PRO A 102 -4.34 -3.10 19.14
CA PRO A 102 -3.17 -3.74 18.55
C PRO A 102 -2.03 -2.74 18.30
N THR A 103 -0.83 -3.04 18.80
CA THR A 103 0.40 -2.28 18.51
C THR A 103 0.97 -2.57 17.12
N ARG A 104 0.48 -3.62 16.46
CA ARG A 104 0.86 -4.03 15.09
C ARG A 104 -0.33 -4.63 14.36
N MET A 105 -0.26 -4.64 13.03
CA MET A 105 -1.24 -5.34 12.21
C MET A 105 -1.20 -6.85 12.49
N ARG A 106 -2.37 -7.46 12.69
CA ARG A 106 -2.50 -8.93 12.81
C ARG A 106 -2.38 -9.65 11.48
N LEU A 107 -2.74 -8.97 10.40
CA LEU A 107 -2.61 -9.43 9.02
C LEU A 107 -1.66 -8.49 8.30
N GLU A 108 -0.49 -9.00 7.95
CA GLU A 108 0.50 -8.22 7.21
C GLU A 108 0.04 -7.97 5.78
N LEU A 109 0.34 -6.76 5.27
CA LEU A 109 0.16 -6.42 3.86
C LEU A 109 1.07 -7.30 3.01
N ARG A 110 0.52 -7.86 1.92
CA ARG A 110 1.29 -8.61 0.92
C ARG A 110 1.45 -7.77 -0.33
N ASP A 111 2.29 -8.22 -1.24
CA ASP A 111 2.47 -7.59 -2.55
C ASP A 111 1.20 -7.65 -3.41
N ALA A 112 0.26 -8.54 -3.08
CA ALA A 112 -1.01 -8.64 -3.78
C ALA A 112 -1.84 -7.36 -3.58
N GLU A 113 -1.87 -6.81 -2.37
CA GLU A 113 -2.59 -5.57 -2.04
C GLU A 113 -2.05 -4.38 -2.82
N CYS A 114 -0.73 -4.25 -2.95
CA CYS A 114 -0.08 -3.18 -3.71
C CYS A 114 -0.33 -3.33 -5.23
N ARG A 115 -0.31 -4.56 -5.76
CA ARG A 115 -0.43 -4.82 -7.20
C ARG A 115 -1.81 -4.51 -7.79
N GLN A 116 -2.83 -4.33 -6.96
CA GLN A 116 -4.15 -3.87 -7.42
C GLN A 116 -4.07 -2.55 -8.21
N CYS A 117 -3.17 -1.64 -7.80
CA CYS A 117 -2.97 -0.35 -8.46
C CYS A 117 -1.60 -0.21 -9.14
N HIS A 118 -0.60 -0.98 -8.71
CA HIS A 118 0.78 -0.88 -9.21
C HIS A 118 1.16 -1.88 -10.30
N THR A 119 0.17 -2.52 -10.94
CA THR A 119 0.43 -3.55 -11.97
C THR A 119 1.10 -3.07 -13.29
N PRO A 120 1.23 -1.76 -13.61
CA PRO A 120 2.19 -1.32 -14.63
C PRO A 120 3.57 -0.91 -14.09
N VAL A 121 3.74 -0.71 -12.77
CA VAL A 121 5.06 -0.35 -12.17
C VAL A 121 6.06 -1.50 -12.26
N LEU A 122 5.59 -2.74 -12.43
CA LEU A 122 6.41 -3.93 -12.67
C LEU A 122 6.62 -4.28 -14.16
N LYS A 123 5.91 -3.63 -15.09
CA LYS A 123 6.02 -3.92 -16.55
C LYS A 123 6.78 -2.85 -17.34
N SER A 124 7.04 -1.68 -16.74
CA SER A 124 7.53 -0.49 -17.45
C SER A 124 8.98 -0.12 -17.14
N ALA A 125 9.74 -0.94 -16.39
CA ALA A 125 11.19 -0.86 -16.50
C ALA A 125 11.54 -1.22 -17.95
N PRO A 126 12.16 -0.34 -18.75
CA PRO A 126 12.47 -0.64 -20.14
C PRO A 126 13.30 -1.92 -20.16
N ARG A 127 12.77 -2.96 -20.81
CA ARG A 127 13.53 -4.20 -21.05
C ARG A 127 14.74 -3.82 -21.91
N GLY A 128 15.90 -3.67 -21.27
CA GLY A 128 17.20 -3.69 -21.95
C GLY A 128 17.64 -2.42 -22.67
N ALA A 129 17.23 -1.22 -22.27
CA ALA A 129 17.90 -0.02 -22.75
C ALA A 129 19.01 0.37 -21.76
N ILE A 130 20.21 -0.15 -21.96
CA ILE A 130 21.40 0.67 -21.74
C ILE A 130 21.21 1.83 -22.73
N ALA A 131 20.72 2.97 -22.25
CA ALA A 131 20.64 4.15 -23.09
C ALA A 131 22.07 4.49 -23.55
N PRO A 132 22.35 4.58 -24.86
CA PRO A 132 23.57 5.26 -25.28
C PRO A 132 23.51 6.69 -24.72
N ALA A 133 24.68 7.20 -24.30
CA ALA A 133 24.83 8.55 -23.77
C ALA A 133 24.10 9.58 -24.65
N PRO A 134 23.50 10.63 -24.07
CA PRO A 134 22.67 11.56 -24.82
C PRO A 134 23.52 12.23 -25.90
N THR A 135 23.16 11.98 -27.15
CA THR A 135 23.48 12.88 -28.27
C THR A 135 22.19 13.63 -28.58
N ASP A 136 22.24 14.92 -28.28
CA ASP A 136 21.42 16.03 -28.74
C ASP A 136 19.89 15.89 -28.76
N SER A 137 19.28 16.78 -27.98
CA SER A 137 17.86 16.99 -27.76
C SER A 137 17.11 17.38 -29.04
N ALA A 138 16.04 16.66 -29.38
CA ALA A 138 14.77 17.24 -29.85
C ALA A 138 13.72 16.16 -30.14
N SER A 139 12.51 16.39 -29.63
CA SER A 139 11.22 15.79 -30.06
C SER A 139 10.71 14.56 -29.27
N ALA A 140 9.99 14.81 -28.17
CA ALA A 140 9.04 13.86 -27.59
C ALA A 140 7.63 14.49 -27.51
N PRO A 141 6.54 13.75 -27.82
CA PRO A 141 5.18 14.27 -27.84
C PRO A 141 4.55 14.36 -26.43
N PRO A 142 3.55 15.24 -26.20
CA PRO A 142 2.94 15.44 -24.89
C PRO A 142 1.90 14.36 -24.60
N GLY A 143 1.92 13.76 -23.41
CA GLY A 143 0.82 12.87 -23.01
C GLY A 143 0.95 11.98 -21.77
N ASN A 144 2.07 11.91 -21.05
CA ASN A 144 2.18 11.08 -19.84
C ASN A 144 2.72 11.86 -18.65
N ALA A 145 1.82 12.24 -17.73
CA ALA A 145 2.15 12.91 -16.46
C ALA A 145 3.06 12.10 -15.52
N SER A 146 3.42 10.85 -15.87
CA SER A 146 4.46 10.06 -15.19
C SER A 146 5.88 10.30 -15.73
N ALA A 147 6.03 10.83 -16.94
CA ALA A 147 7.34 11.19 -17.50
C ALA A 147 7.78 12.61 -17.11
N GLU A 148 6.83 13.54 -16.96
CA GLU A 148 7.15 14.94 -16.63
C GLU A 148 7.75 15.11 -15.23
N MET A 149 7.42 14.24 -14.26
CA MET A 149 8.06 14.25 -12.94
C MET A 149 9.48 13.65 -12.95
N TYR A 150 9.86 12.95 -14.02
CA TYR A 150 11.17 12.31 -14.17
C TYR A 150 12.16 13.14 -15.02
N ALA A 151 11.68 14.12 -15.80
CA ALA A 151 12.49 14.79 -16.81
C ALA A 151 13.33 15.98 -16.30
N THR A 152 13.14 16.42 -15.06
CA THR A 152 13.89 17.57 -14.49
C THR A 152 14.84 17.19 -13.36
N ASP A 153 15.13 15.90 -13.18
CA ASP A 153 16.11 15.47 -12.17
C ASP A 153 17.53 15.48 -12.77
N PRO A 154 18.43 16.39 -12.34
CA PRO A 154 19.83 16.42 -12.78
C PRO A 154 20.65 15.18 -12.35
N TYR A 155 20.01 14.16 -11.74
CA TYR A 155 20.62 12.87 -11.41
C TYR A 155 20.20 11.70 -12.33
N ALA A 156 19.42 11.95 -13.39
CA ALA A 156 18.86 10.92 -14.28
C ALA A 156 19.88 9.96 -14.95
N GLU A 157 21.16 10.32 -15.06
CA GLU A 157 22.20 9.47 -15.66
C GLU A 157 22.89 8.52 -14.66
N ARG A 158 22.62 8.62 -13.35
CA ARG A 158 23.08 7.65 -12.33
C ARG A 158 22.09 6.52 -12.05
N ASP A 159 20.92 6.52 -12.71
CA ASP A 159 19.70 5.90 -12.22
C ASP A 159 19.42 4.46 -12.70
N ALA A 160 20.28 3.87 -13.53
CA ALA A 160 20.20 2.43 -13.81
C ALA A 160 20.38 1.56 -12.55
N GLY A 161 20.97 2.13 -11.48
CA GLY A 161 21.06 1.53 -10.14
C GLY A 161 20.12 2.12 -9.08
N ALA A 162 19.28 3.11 -9.40
CA ALA A 162 18.46 3.81 -8.41
C ALA A 162 17.02 3.28 -8.28
N ASN A 163 16.55 2.52 -9.27
CA ASN A 163 15.28 1.81 -9.18
C ASN A 163 15.54 0.34 -8.89
N TYR A 164 15.36 -0.07 -7.63
CA TYR A 164 15.47 -1.47 -7.22
C TYR A 164 14.69 -2.42 -8.15
N HIS A 165 13.49 -2.00 -8.60
CA HIS A 165 12.63 -2.80 -9.47
C HIS A 165 13.14 -2.94 -10.91
N ALA A 166 14.14 -2.16 -11.33
CA ALA A 166 14.72 -2.23 -12.68
C ALA A 166 15.94 -3.14 -12.76
N VAL A 167 16.51 -3.57 -11.62
CA VAL A 167 17.70 -4.42 -11.57
C VAL A 167 17.29 -5.87 -11.77
N ARG A 168 17.68 -6.45 -12.92
CA ARG A 168 17.29 -7.82 -13.30
C ARG A 168 17.81 -8.87 -12.32
N GLU A 169 18.99 -8.63 -11.76
CA GLU A 169 19.64 -9.49 -10.77
C GLU A 169 18.79 -9.63 -9.50
N HIS A 170 17.92 -8.64 -9.20
CA HIS A 170 16.98 -8.67 -8.09
C HIS A 170 15.62 -9.30 -8.42
N GLU A 171 15.36 -9.71 -9.66
CA GLU A 171 14.09 -10.38 -10.02
C GLU A 171 13.86 -11.69 -9.23
N THR A 172 14.94 -12.37 -8.86
CA THR A 172 14.88 -13.61 -8.07
C THR A 172 14.80 -13.37 -6.56
N VAL A 173 15.11 -12.15 -6.12
CA VAL A 173 15.12 -11.77 -4.70
C VAL A 173 13.70 -11.40 -4.28
N LYS A 174 13.09 -12.24 -3.45
CA LYS A 174 11.71 -12.05 -2.98
C LYS A 174 11.69 -11.17 -1.74
N LEU A 175 11.72 -9.85 -1.92
CA LEU A 175 11.41 -8.87 -0.88
C LEU A 175 9.99 -8.34 -1.05
N GLY A 176 9.18 -8.45 0.01
CA GLY A 176 7.84 -7.85 0.01
C GLY A 176 7.91 -6.32 -0.05
N CYS A 177 6.98 -5.69 -0.76
CA CYS A 177 6.97 -4.24 -1.00
C CYS A 177 7.09 -3.43 0.29
N ILE A 178 6.39 -3.86 1.35
CA ILE A 178 6.35 -3.16 2.64
C ILE A 178 7.66 -3.23 3.44
N ARG A 179 8.62 -4.09 3.07
CA ARG A 179 9.95 -4.11 3.71
C ARG A 179 10.71 -2.82 3.39
N CYS A 180 10.56 -2.32 2.17
CA CYS A 180 11.20 -1.07 1.74
C CYS A 180 10.26 0.14 1.86
N HIS A 181 8.97 -0.05 1.57
CA HIS A 181 7.97 1.01 1.61
C HIS A 181 7.15 0.98 2.90
N SER A 182 7.55 1.78 3.89
CA SER A 182 6.78 1.95 5.13
C SER A 182 5.65 2.96 4.92
N SER A 183 4.40 2.52 5.07
CA SER A 183 3.24 3.34 4.68
C SER A 183 2.90 4.46 5.67
N HIS A 184 3.09 4.21 6.97
CA HIS A 184 2.64 5.11 8.05
C HIS A 184 3.79 5.74 8.84
N THR A 185 4.97 5.82 8.25
CA THR A 185 6.16 6.37 8.90
C THR A 185 6.55 7.69 8.26
N SER A 186 7.03 8.62 9.08
CA SER A 186 7.45 9.97 8.67
C SER A 186 8.96 10.10 8.54
N ASP A 187 9.69 8.98 8.61
CA ASP A 187 11.16 8.90 8.52
C ASP A 187 11.67 8.87 7.07
N GLY A 188 10.77 9.02 6.08
CA GLY A 188 11.08 9.20 4.67
C GLY A 188 10.29 10.36 4.07
N GLY A 189 10.92 11.14 3.19
CA GLY A 189 10.28 12.29 2.53
C GLY A 189 9.84 11.98 1.09
N ALA A 190 9.02 12.86 0.51
CA ALA A 190 8.57 12.72 -0.89
C ALA A 190 9.72 12.63 -1.90
N LYS A 191 10.85 13.30 -1.64
CA LYS A 191 12.08 13.24 -2.46
C LYS A 191 12.64 11.81 -2.53
N ASP A 192 12.59 11.10 -1.42
CA ASP A 192 13.03 9.71 -1.30
C ASP A 192 11.88 8.72 -1.52
N ARG A 193 10.76 9.16 -2.11
CA ARG A 193 9.55 8.35 -2.32
C ARG A 193 9.01 7.73 -1.02
N PHE A 194 9.17 8.46 0.08
CA PHE A 194 8.81 8.05 1.44
C PHE A 194 9.52 6.77 1.91
N ILE A 195 10.70 6.49 1.35
CA ILE A 195 11.57 5.40 1.83
C ILE A 195 12.50 5.94 2.92
N SER A 196 12.49 5.27 4.07
CA SER A 196 13.44 5.54 5.15
C SER A 196 14.79 4.89 4.87
N GLN A 197 15.80 5.68 4.52
CA GLN A 197 17.15 5.18 4.24
C GLN A 197 17.75 4.45 5.46
N ALA A 198 17.51 4.97 6.67
CA ALA A 198 17.97 4.33 7.90
C ALA A 198 17.39 2.92 8.10
N ARG A 199 16.15 2.69 7.64
CA ARG A 199 15.46 1.41 7.73
C ARG A 199 15.80 0.45 6.59
N VAL A 200 15.89 0.97 5.37
CA VAL A 200 16.04 0.15 4.16
C VAL A 200 17.49 -0.24 3.89
N ARG A 201 18.47 0.63 4.17
CA ARG A 201 19.89 0.30 3.90
C ARG A 201 20.37 -0.98 4.61
N PRO A 202 20.01 -1.25 5.88
CA PRO A 202 20.33 -2.52 6.53
C PRO A 202 19.77 -3.75 5.81
N LEU A 203 18.62 -3.63 5.13
CA LEU A 203 18.01 -4.74 4.37
C LEU A 203 18.88 -5.15 3.19
N CYS A 204 19.48 -4.17 2.49
CA CYS A 204 20.45 -4.45 1.42
C CYS A 204 21.65 -5.24 1.97
N GLY A 205 22.05 -4.94 3.20
CA GLY A 205 23.13 -5.60 3.91
C GLY A 205 22.90 -7.08 4.24
N GLU A 206 21.64 -7.54 4.26
CA GLU A 206 21.31 -8.97 4.45
C GLU A 206 21.94 -9.83 3.34
N CYS A 207 22.13 -9.26 2.15
CA CYS A 207 22.75 -9.92 1.00
C CYS A 207 24.08 -9.27 0.59
N HIS A 208 24.21 -7.95 0.68
CA HIS A 208 25.41 -7.18 0.32
C HIS A 208 26.21 -6.79 1.55
N LYS A 209 26.91 -7.76 2.16
CA LYS A 209 27.65 -7.56 3.43
C LYS A 209 28.60 -6.36 3.41
N GLU A 210 29.27 -6.10 2.28
CA GLU A 210 30.17 -4.96 2.09
C GLU A 210 29.48 -3.59 2.31
N MET A 211 28.16 -3.50 2.10
CA MET A 211 27.40 -2.27 2.36
C MET A 211 27.19 -1.99 3.85
N LEU A 212 27.19 -3.02 4.70
CA LEU A 212 27.07 -2.87 6.16
C LEU A 212 28.36 -2.32 6.75
N GLU A 213 29.51 -2.82 6.28
CA GLU A 213 30.83 -2.41 6.74
C GLU A 213 31.10 -0.94 6.41
N ALA A 214 30.80 -0.52 5.17
CA ALA A 214 30.91 0.88 4.76
C ALA A 214 29.96 1.81 5.53
N ALA A 215 28.77 1.34 5.91
CA ALA A 215 27.81 2.14 6.71
C ALA A 215 28.25 2.28 8.18
N SER A 216 28.95 1.28 8.72
CA SER A 216 29.50 1.33 10.08
C SER A 216 30.74 2.24 10.21
N ALA A 217 31.51 2.42 9.13
CA ALA A 217 32.73 3.23 9.12
C ALA A 217 32.50 4.76 9.09
N VAL A 218 31.25 5.21 8.88
CA VAL A 218 30.87 6.64 8.77
C VAL A 218 30.24 7.17 10.08
N ARG A 219 30.15 6.33 11.12
CA ARG A 219 29.74 6.76 12.47
C ARG A 219 30.95 7.03 13.36
#